data_AF-A0A8T4MMV5-F1
#
_entry.id   AF-A0A8T4MMV5-F1
#
_cell.length_a   1.000
_cell.length_b   1.000
_cell.length_c   1.000
_cell.angle_alpha   90.00
_cell.angle_beta   90.00
_cell.angle_gamma   90.00
#
_symmetry.space_group_name_H-M   'P 1'
#
loop_
_entity.id
_entity.type
_entity.pdbx_description
1 polymer ?
#
loop_
_entity_poly.entity_id
_entity_poly.type
_entity_poly.pdbx_seq_one_letter_code
_entity_poly.pdbx_strand_id
1 'polypeptide(L)' 'MVEENKRQVVIPGEIINSGVDFLPGEGTEKRGDDIVSLRYGLSEEKNNLVKVIPLSGTYIPRRGNVVIG' A
#
# COMPACT_ATOMS: atom_id res chain seq x y z
N MET A 1 -8.77 19.77 -13.38
CA MET A 1 -7.42 19.19 -13.23
C MET A 1 -7.56 18.06 -12.24
N VAL A 2 -7.40 16.81 -12.69
CA VAL A 2 -7.33 15.67 -11.76
C VAL A 2 -5.88 15.66 -11.29
N GLU A 3 -5.62 15.96 -10.02
CA GLU A 3 -4.30 15.70 -9.45
C GLU A 3 -4.07 14.19 -9.57
N GLU A 4 -3.17 13.80 -10.48
CA GLU A 4 -2.60 12.45 -10.45
C GLU A 4 -1.96 12.30 -9.08
N ASN A 5 -2.59 11.49 -8.23
CA ASN A 5 -2.07 11.10 -6.93
C ASN A 5 -0.78 10.32 -7.21
N LYS A 6 0.36 11.04 -7.25
CA LYS A 6 1.64 10.50 -7.67
C LYS A 6 2.01 9.38 -6.73
N ARG A 7 2.27 8.19 -7.27
CA ARG A 7 2.82 7.07 -6.49
C ARG A 7 4.14 7.52 -5.87
N GLN A 8 4.25 7.43 -4.54
CA GLN A 8 5.46 7.81 -3.82
C GLN A 8 6.22 6.56 -3.40
N VAL A 9 7.54 6.64 -3.40
CA VAL A 9 8.38 5.59 -2.82
C VAL A 9 8.32 5.73 -1.31
N VAL A 10 7.99 4.64 -0.62
CA VAL A 10 7.84 4.61 0.83
C VAL A 10 8.73 3.54 1.46
N ILE A 11 9.14 3.77 2.71
CA ILE A 11 9.90 2.82 3.53
C ILE A 11 9.04 2.22 4.66
N PRO A 12 9.41 1.05 5.21
CA PRO A 12 8.72 0.49 6.38
C PRO A 12 8.75 1.47 7.56
N GLY A 13 7.60 1.71 8.19
CA GLY A 13 7.41 2.63 9.31
C GLY A 13 7.04 4.06 8.90
N GLU A 14 7.04 4.38 7.61
CA GLU A 14 6.63 5.70 7.12
C GLU A 14 5.11 5.89 7.16
N ILE A 15 4.66 7.09 7.54
CA ILE A 15 3.24 7.47 7.51
C ILE A 15 2.90 7.90 6.07
N ILE A 16 1.99 7.16 5.42
CA ILE A 16 1.59 7.38 4.03
C ILE A 16 0.45 8.41 3.96
N ASN A 17 -0.53 8.29 4.85
CA ASN A 17 -1.69 9.17 4.95
C ASN A 17 -2.20 9.19 6.39
N SER A 18 -2.91 10.26 6.75
CA SER A 18 -3.57 10.40 8.05
C SER A 18 -5.03 10.76 7.84
N GLY A 19 -5.95 10.04 8.46
CA GLY A 19 -7.38 10.31 8.38
C GLY A 19 -8.25 9.13 8.78
N VAL A 20 -9.40 9.44 9.38
CA VAL A 20 -10.37 8.45 9.86
C VAL A 20 -10.96 7.64 8.71
N ASP A 21 -11.14 8.27 7.54
CA ASP A 21 -11.78 7.68 6.36
C ASP A 21 -10.86 6.76 5.53
N PHE A 22 -9.56 6.75 5.82
CA PHE A 22 -8.62 5.87 5.11
C PHE A 22 -8.66 4.45 5.66
N LEU A 23 -8.65 3.51 4.71
CA LEU A 23 -8.65 2.07 4.96
C LEU A 23 -7.27 1.49 4.63
N PRO A 24 -6.69 0.68 5.54
CA PRO A 24 -5.44 0.00 5.27
C PRO A 24 -5.65 -1.13 4.24
N GLY A 25 -4.85 -1.11 3.20
CA GLY A 25 -4.74 -2.14 2.19
C GLY A 25 -3.47 -2.98 2.36
N GLU A 26 -3.09 -3.71 1.31
CA GLU A 26 -1.93 -4.60 1.35
C GLU A 26 -0.62 -3.83 1.59
N GLY A 27 0.23 -4.33 2.48
CA GLY A 27 1.51 -3.69 2.80
C GLY A 27 1.39 -2.43 3.68
N THR A 28 0.22 -2.17 4.27
CA THR A 28 -0.02 -1.06 5.19
C THR A 28 -0.72 -1.51 6.47
N GLU A 29 -0.62 -0.71 7.52
CA GLU A 29 -1.28 -0.90 8.81
C GLU A 29 -1.89 0.43 9.26
N LYS A 30 -3.09 0.39 9.88
CA LYS A 30 -3.68 1.58 10.50
C LYS A 30 -3.28 1.65 11.97
N ARG A 31 -2.58 2.71 12.38
CA ARG A 31 -2.17 2.99 13.77
C ARG A 31 -2.86 4.26 14.24
N GLY A 32 -3.98 4.11 14.96
CA GLY A 32 -4.84 5.23 15.29
C GLY A 32 -5.47 5.80 14.02
N ASP A 33 -5.17 7.07 13.72
CA ASP A 33 -5.65 7.75 12.52
C ASP A 33 -4.64 7.70 11.35
N ASP A 34 -3.44 7.17 11.58
CA ASP A 34 -2.37 7.12 10.58
C ASP A 34 -2.35 5.78 9.83
N ILE A 35 -2.15 5.84 8.52
CA ILE A 35 -1.80 4.68 7.70
C ILE A 35 -0.27 4.63 7.57
N VAL A 36 0.30 3.55 8.08
CA VAL A 36 1.74 3.32 8.13
C VAL A 36 2.13 2.23 7.14
N SER A 37 3.21 2.45 6.41
CA SER A 37 3.79 1.45 5.52
C SER A 37 4.45 0.33 6.32
N LEU A 38 4.22 -0.92 5.92
CA LEU A 38 4.92 -2.08 6.48
C LEU A 38 6.06 -2.57 5.58
N ARG A 39 6.17 -2.04 4.35
CA ARG A 39 7.09 -2.55 3.33
C ARG A 39 7.73 -1.42 2.54
N TYR A 40 8.92 -1.69 1.99
CA TYR A 40 9.52 -0.81 1.00
C TYR A 40 8.80 -0.97 -0.34
N GLY A 41 8.31 0.13 -0.92
CA GLY A 41 7.50 0.04 -2.12
C GLY A 41 6.98 1.36 -2.65
N LEU A 42 5.97 1.27 -3.51
CA LEU A 42 5.21 2.41 -4.01
C LEU A 42 3.86 2.50 -3.29
N SER A 43 3.56 3.64 -2.66
CA SER A 43 2.22 3.92 -2.15
C SER A 43 1.24 4.13 -3.31
N GLU A 44 0.06 3.53 -3.18
CA GLU A 44 -1.07 3.75 -4.08
C GLU A 44 -2.32 3.94 -3.24
N GLU A 45 -3.00 5.06 -3.43
CA GLU A 45 -4.30 5.35 -2.85
C GLU A 45 -5.38 5.24 -3.93
N LYS A 46 -6.43 4.47 -3.66
CA LYS A 46 -7.60 4.36 -4.54
C LYS A 46 -8.87 4.19 -3.73
N ASN A 47 -9.83 5.09 -3.89
CA ASN A 47 -11.12 5.06 -3.17
C ASN A 47 -10.94 4.94 -1.65
N ASN A 48 -10.07 5.77 -1.06
CA ASN A 48 -9.68 5.76 0.35
C ASN A 48 -8.97 4.49 0.83
N LEU A 49 -8.73 3.51 -0.05
CA LEU A 49 -7.90 2.35 0.26
C LEU A 49 -6.44 2.70 -0.07
N VAL A 50 -5.59 2.69 0.95
CA VAL A 50 -4.17 2.95 0.82
C VAL A 50 -3.43 1.62 0.86
N LYS A 51 -2.62 1.32 -0.16
CA LYS A 51 -1.79 0.10 -0.20
C LYS A 51 -0.38 0.43 -0.63
N VAL A 52 0.54 -0.50 -0.38
CA VAL A 52 1.93 -0.41 -0.83
C VAL A 52 2.19 -1.56 -1.80
N ILE A 53 2.59 -1.22 -3.01
CA ILE A 53 3.09 -2.16 -4.01
C ILE A 53 4.57 -2.41 -3.70
N PRO A 54 4.94 -3.58 -3.18
CA PRO A 54 6.33 -3.84 -2.80
C PRO A 54 7.23 -3.85 -4.04
N LEU A 55 8.38 -3.18 -3.96
CA LEU A 55 9.38 -3.18 -5.05
C LEU A 55 10.30 -4.41 -5.02
N SER A 56 10.26 -5.18 -3.93
CA SER A 56 11.00 -6.42 -3.76
C SER A 56 10.21 -7.40 -2.88
N GLY A 57 10.48 -8.69 -3.02
CA GLY A 57 9.84 -9.73 -2.22
C GLY A 57 9.64 -11.02 -3.00
N THR A 58 8.98 -11.97 -2.33
CA THR A 58 8.61 -13.26 -2.91
C THR A 58 7.26 -13.17 -3.62
N TYR A 59 6.94 -14.21 -4.40
CA TYR A 59 5.61 -14.37 -4.98
C TYR A 59 4.53 -14.46 -3.89
N ILE A 60 3.48 -13.63 -4.00
CA ILE A 60 2.32 -13.61 -3.10
C ILE A 60 1.17 -14.32 -3.81
N PRO A 61 0.87 -15.58 -3.50
CA PRO A 61 -0.13 -16.35 -4.22
C PRO A 61 -1.53 -15.78 -4.01
N ARG A 62 -2.29 -15.67 -5.11
CA ARG A 62 -3.70 -15.31 -5.10
C ARG A 62 -4.53 -16.40 -5.79
N ARG A 63 -5.78 -16.56 -5.36
CA ARG A 63 -6.71 -17.53 -5.98
C ARG A 63 -6.79 -17.26 -7.49
N GLY A 64 -6.66 -18.33 -8.28
CA GLY A 64 -6.72 -18.26 -9.74
C GLY A 64 -5.41 -17.91 -10.44
N ASN A 65 -4.30 -17.73 -9.72
CA ASN A 65 -2.99 -17.64 -10.37
C ASN A 65 -2.54 -19.00 -10.90
N VAL A 66 -2.04 -19.00 -12.14
CA VAL A 66 -1.37 -20.15 -12.75
C VAL A 66 0.11 -20.05 -12.41
N VAL A 67 0.67 -21.11 -11.83
CA VAL A 67 2.08 -21.22 -11.45
C VAL A 67 2.70 -22.46 -12.09
N ILE A 68 4.00 -22.40 -12.41
CA ILE A 68 4.78 -23.53 -12.89
C ILE A 68 5.84 -23.82 -11.82
N GLY A 69 5.93 -25.08 -11.38
CA GLY A 69 6.85 -25.54 -10.34
C GLY A 69 7.93 -26.46 -10.89
#